data_AF-A0A6H5KNX1-F1
#
_entry.id   AF-A0A6H5KNX1-F1
#
_cell.length_a   1.000
_cell.length_b   1.000
_cell.length_c   1.000
_cell.angle_alpha   90.00
_cell.angle_beta   90.00
_cell.angle_gamma   90.00
#
_symmetry.space_group_name_H-M   'P 1'
#
loop_
_entity.id
_entity.type
_entity.pdbx_description
1 polymer ?
#
loop_
_entity_poly.entity_id
_entity_poly.type
_entity_poly.pdbx_seq_one_letter_code
_entity_poly.pdbx_strand_id
1 'polypeptide(L)' 'MASTDRAVLSALFQSTRGSGWKQSNNWNTDAPLSDWYGVDVDGEGRVVNLCLPDNNLQDG' A
#
# COMPACT_ATOMS: atom_id res chain seq x y z
N MET A 1 -4.26 9.52 14.39
CA MET A 1 -4.60 9.72 12.97
C MET A 1 -3.71 8.90 12.06
N ALA A 2 -3.65 7.57 12.27
CA ALA A 2 -3.03 6.60 11.35
C ALA A 2 -4.06 5.90 10.44
N SER A 3 -5.36 6.15 10.71
CA SER A 3 -6.50 5.53 10.03
C SER A 3 -6.74 6.05 8.60
N THR A 4 -6.11 7.16 8.21
CA THR A 4 -6.28 7.75 6.87
C THR A 4 -5.37 7.11 5.85
N ASP A 5 -4.09 6.90 6.18
CA ASP A 5 -3.11 6.38 5.23
C ASP A 5 -3.44 4.94 4.82
N ARG A 6 -3.80 4.09 5.80
CA ARG A 6 -4.26 2.72 5.51
C ARG A 6 -5.51 2.71 4.63
N ALA A 7 -6.48 3.59 4.89
CA ALA A 7 -7.69 3.67 4.09
C ALA A 7 -7.41 4.14 2.65
N VAL A 8 -6.52 5.12 2.47
CA VAL A 8 -6.10 5.61 1.15
C VAL A 8 -5.34 4.53 0.39
N LEU A 9 -4.41 3.82 1.05
CA LEU A 9 -3.69 2.71 0.42
C LEU A 9 -4.63 1.55 0.07
N SER A 10 -5.59 1.21 0.94
CA SER A 10 -6.62 0.21 0.61
C SER A 10 -7.48 0.64 -0.59
N ALA A 11 -7.83 1.93 -0.70
CA ALA A 11 -8.54 2.46 -1.86
C ALA A 11 -7.69 2.40 -3.14
N LEU A 12 -6.40 2.73 -3.06
CA LEU A 12 -5.45 2.59 -4.17
C LEU A 12 -5.35 1.13 -4.63
N PHE A 13 -5.21 0.20 -3.68
CA PHE A 13 -5.14 -1.24 -3.95
C PHE A 13 -6.40 -1.73 -4.67
N GLN A 14 -7.59 -1.30 -4.24
CA GLN A 14 -8.84 -1.65 -4.91
C GLN A 14 -8.93 -1.01 -6.31
N SER A 15 -8.55 0.26 -6.44
CA SER A 15 -8.60 1.01 -7.69
C SER A 15 -7.62 0.51 -8.75
N THR A 16 -6.53 -0.12 -8.35
CA THR A 16 -5.46 -0.56 -9.26
C THR A 16 -5.42 -2.07 -9.48
N ARG A 17 -6.53 -2.74 -9.15
CA ARG A 17 -6.69 -4.21 -9.19
C ARG A 17 -5.56 -4.93 -8.44
N GLY A 18 -5.42 -4.61 -7.17
CA GLY A 18 -4.42 -5.14 -6.25
C GLY A 18 -4.20 -6.65 -6.25
N SER A 19 -5.24 -7.43 -6.55
CA SER A 19 -5.13 -8.89 -6.70
C SER A 19 -4.28 -9.34 -7.89
N GLY A 20 -4.12 -8.48 -8.90
CA GLY A 20 -3.29 -8.71 -10.08
C GLY A 20 -1.87 -8.16 -9.96
N TRP A 21 -1.52 -7.55 -8.83
CA TRP A 21 -0.17 -7.06 -8.60
C TRP A 21 0.83 -8.21 -8.51
N LYS A 22 2.07 -7.98 -8.95
CA LYS A 22 3.12 -9.00 -8.88
C LYS A 22 3.60 -9.22 -7.44
N GLN A 23 3.62 -8.15 -6.65
CA GLN A 23 4.09 -8.08 -5.28
C GLN A 23 3.08 -7.23 -4.49
N SER A 24 2.23 -7.89 -3.71
CA SER A 24 1.24 -7.25 -2.83
C SER A 24 1.41 -7.71 -1.39
N ASN A 25 2.64 -8.04 -0.98
CA ASN A 25 2.89 -8.56 0.37
C ASN A 25 2.38 -7.57 1.43
N ASN A 26 1.60 -8.11 2.36
CA ASN A 26 0.99 -7.39 3.48
C ASN A 26 -0.04 -6.31 3.12
N TRP A 27 -0.28 -6.05 1.83
CA TRP A 27 -1.36 -5.18 1.40
C TRP A 27 -2.71 -5.77 1.79
N ASN A 28 -3.58 -4.92 2.34
CA ASN A 28 -4.92 -5.30 2.79
C ASN A 28 -4.93 -6.35 3.93
N THR A 29 -3.85 -6.47 4.71
CA THR A 29 -3.78 -7.27 5.95
C THR A 29 -3.66 -6.37 7.18
N ASP A 30 -3.74 -6.95 8.38
CA ASP A 30 -3.51 -6.25 9.67
C ASP A 30 -2.05 -6.02 10.04
N ALA A 31 -1.12 -6.30 9.12
CA ALA A 31 0.27 -5.92 9.28
C ALA A 31 0.42 -4.38 9.35
N PRO A 32 1.39 -3.87 10.11
CA PRO A 32 1.69 -2.44 10.14
C PRO A 32 2.10 -1.94 8.74
N LEU A 33 1.81 -0.67 8.44
CA LEU A 33 2.08 -0.07 7.12
C LEU A 33 3.56 -0.13 6.72
N SER A 34 4.47 -0.14 7.70
CA SER A 34 5.92 -0.32 7.47
C SER A 34 6.29 -1.69 6.88
N ASP A 35 5.44 -2.70 7.05
CA ASP A 35 5.67 -4.05 6.53
C ASP A 35 5.05 -4.24 5.14
N TRP A 36 4.31 -3.25 4.64
CA TRP A 36 3.66 -3.34 3.34
C TRP A 36 4.70 -3.18 2.23
N TYR A 37 4.60 -4.02 1.21
CA TYR A 37 5.54 -3.97 0.09
C TYR A 37 5.52 -2.58 -0.56
N GLY A 38 6.69 -1.95 -0.64
CA GLY A 38 6.85 -0.65 -1.29
C GLY A 38 6.33 0.54 -0.48
N VAL A 39 5.92 0.36 0.77
CA VAL A 39 5.46 1.47 1.62
C VAL A 39 6.56 1.81 2.62
N ASP A 40 7.04 3.06 2.59
CA ASP A 40 7.89 3.60 3.64
C ASP A 40 7.08 4.52 4.54
N VAL A 41 7.28 4.38 5.84
CA VAL A 41 6.68 5.24 6.86
C VAL A 41 7.74 6.01 7.64
N ASP A 42 7.36 7.17 8.18
CA ASP A 42 8.21 7.92 9.11
C ASP A 42 8.17 7.35 10.54
N GLY A 43 8.89 8.00 11.45
CA GLY A 43 8.93 7.64 12.88
C GLY A 43 7.59 7.78 13.62
N GLU A 44 6.59 8.42 13.01
CA GLU A 44 5.22 8.54 13.52
C GLU A 44 4.26 7.51 12.89
N GLY A 45 4.75 6.67 11.97
CA GLY A 45 3.97 5.66 11.26
C GLY A 45 3.14 6.21 10.10
N ARG A 46 3.49 7.40 9.59
CA ARG A 46 2.84 8.03 8.44
C ARG A 46 3.55 7.65 7.15
N VAL A 47 2.80 7.37 6.09
CA VAL A 47 3.39 7.02 4.79
C VAL A 47 4.08 8.24 4.21
N VAL A 48 5.37 8.10 3.93
CA VAL A 48 6.20 9.17 3.34
C VAL A 48 6.67 8.83 1.94
N ASN A 49 6.70 7.55 1.57
CA ASN A 49 7.05 7.12 0.23
C ASN A 49 6.29 5.85 -0.16
N LEU A 50 5.97 5.76 -1.45
CA LEU A 50 5.28 4.61 -2.04
C LEU A 50 6.00 4.23 -3.34
N CYS A 51 6.64 3.07 -3.33
CA CYS A 51 7.47 2.55 -4.41
C CYS A 51 6.90 1.21 -4.90
N LEU A 52 6.15 1.24 -6.00
CA LEU A 52 5.53 0.07 -6.63
C LEU A 52 5.99 -0.12 -8.09
N PRO A 53 7.30 -0.09 -8.38
CA PRO A 53 7.81 -0.19 -9.75
C PRO A 53 7.48 -1.55 -10.35
N ASP A 54 7.13 -1.57 -11.64
CA ASP A 54 6.86 -2.78 -12.42
C ASP A 54 5.82 -3.74 -11.80
N ASN A 55 4.96 -3.24 -10.89
CA ASN A 55 4.07 -4.06 -10.07
C ASN A 55 2.72 -4.40 -10.74
N ASN A 56 2.59 -4.18 -12.05
CA ASN A 56 1.34 -4.43 -12.79
C ASN A 56 0.13 -3.68 -12.20
N LEU A 57 0.32 -2.41 -11.85
CA LEU A 57 -0.77 -1.52 -11.43
C LEU A 57 -1.68 -1.29 -12.65
N GLN A 58 -2.94 -1.73 -12.59
CA GLN A 58 -3.89 -1.57 -13.69
C GLN A 58 -4.98 -0.60 -13.28
N ASP A 59 -5.20 0.47 -14.03
CA ASP A 59 -6.38 1.29 -13.83
C ASP A 59 -7.66 0.51 -14.19
N GLY A 60 -8.71 0.78 -13.42
CA GLY A 60 -10.02 0.15 -13.56
C GLY A 60 -10.85 0.76 -14.69
#